data_AF-A0A920HZM5-F1
#
_entry.id   AF-A0A920HZM5-F1
#
_cell.length_a   1.000
_cell.length_b   1.000
_cell.length_c   1.000
_cell.angle_alpha   90.00
_cell.angle_beta   90.00
_cell.angle_gamma   90.00
#
_symmetry.space_group_name_H-M   'P 1'
#
loop_
_entity.id
_entity.type
_entity.pdbx_description
1 polymer ?
#
loop_
_entity_poly.entity_id
_entity_poly.type
_entity_poly.pdbx_seq_one_letter_code
_entity_poly.pdbx_strand_id
1 'polypeptide(L)'
;MIQKLEILDETLNKLDEINNKSFSFEKFKEVNSQIEKILIELKSNEETLKINKSSQEYINIFNNILNKIDMLETKILPKANLLASFSKSKS
;
A
#
# COMPACT_ATOMS: atom_id res chain seq x y z
N MET A 1 12.84 11.08 5.14
CA MET A 1 12.59 9.67 4.78
C MET A 1 11.53 9.05 5.68
N ILE A 2 11.68 9.12 7.01
CA ILE A 2 10.64 8.69 7.98
C ILE A 2 9.27 9.31 7.68
N GLN A 3 9.18 10.63 7.48
CA GLN A 3 7.92 11.29 7.12
C GLN A 3 7.23 10.71 5.88
N LYS A 4 7.99 10.27 4.86
CA LYS A 4 7.39 9.63 3.67
C LYS A 4 6.88 8.23 3.97
N LEU A 5 7.54 7.51 4.88
CA LEU A 5 7.06 6.22 5.36
C LEU A 5 5.80 6.38 6.23
N GLU A 6 5.72 7.43 7.05
CA GLU A 6 4.50 7.75 7.80
C GLU A 6 3.32 8.07 6.86
N ILE A 7 3.56 8.87 5.82
CA ILE A 7 2.56 9.14 4.78
C ILE A 7 2.13 7.84 4.08
N LEU A 8 3.08 6.93 3.81
CA LEU A 8 2.76 5.63 3.22
C LEU A 8 1.88 4.80 4.17
N ASP A 9 2.20 4.75 5.46
CA ASP A 9 1.43 4.05 6.48
C ASP A 9 -0.01 4.57 6.59
N GLU A 10 -0.19 5.90 6.61
CA GLU A 10 -1.51 6.53 6.59
C GLU A 10 -2.28 6.21 5.30
N THR A 11 -1.60 6.19 4.16
CA THR A 11 -2.22 5.88 2.86
C THR A 11 -2.68 4.42 2.81
N LEU A 12 -1.93 3.50 3.43
CA LEU A 12 -2.33 2.10 3.58
C LEU A 12 -3.55 1.95 4.52
N ASN A 13 -3.67 2.78 5.57
CA ASN A 13 -4.87 2.79 6.41
C ASN A 13 -6.13 3.17 5.62
N LYS A 14 -6.02 4.17 4.72
CA LYS A 14 -7.12 4.54 3.81
C LYS A 14 -7.51 3.40 2.88
N LEU A 15 -6.55 2.58 2.45
CA LEU A 15 -6.82 1.40 1.64
C LEU A 15 -7.62 0.33 2.43
N ASP A 16 -7.27 0.09 3.69
CA ASP A 16 -8.05 -0.81 4.57
C ASP A 16 -9.47 -0.28 4.78
N GLU A 17 -9.63 1.04 4.98
CA GLU A 17 -10.95 1.66 5.11
C GLU A 17 -11.85 1.47 3.88
N ILE A 18 -11.29 1.64 2.68
CA ILE A 18 -12.02 1.40 1.42
C ILE A 18 -12.45 -0.06 1.33
N ASN A 19 -11.59 -0.98 1.79
CA ASN A 19 -11.88 -2.41 1.78
C ASN A 19 -12.93 -2.83 2.82
N ASN A 20 -13.01 -2.14 3.96
CA ASN A 20 -13.96 -2.41 5.05
C ASN A 20 -15.33 -1.72 4.86
N LYS A 21 -15.38 -0.58 4.16
CA LYS A 21 -16.62 0.11 3.76
C LYS A 21 -17.18 -0.52 2.46
N SER A 22 -18.24 0.07 1.88
CA SER A 22 -18.67 -0.29 0.53
C SER A 22 -17.53 -0.02 -0.45
N PHE A 23 -16.99 -1.10 -1.04
CA PHE A 23 -15.84 -1.02 -1.93
C PHE A 23 -16.15 -0.11 -3.13
N SER A 24 -15.34 0.93 -3.30
CA SER A 24 -15.42 1.85 -4.43
C SER A 24 -14.16 1.71 -5.27
N PHE A 25 -14.32 1.24 -6.50
CA PHE A 25 -13.21 1.03 -7.43
C PHE A 25 -12.48 2.34 -7.77
N GLU A 26 -13.21 3.45 -7.91
CA GLU A 26 -12.62 4.77 -8.18
C GLU A 26 -11.74 5.23 -7.02
N LYS A 27 -12.24 5.14 -5.78
CA LYS A 27 -11.47 5.47 -4.58
C LYS A 27 -10.27 4.55 -4.40
N PHE A 28 -10.42 3.26 -4.68
CA PHE A 28 -9.31 2.30 -4.67
C PHE A 28 -8.22 2.73 -5.65
N LYS A 29 -8.60 3.08 -6.90
CA LYS A 29 -7.65 3.49 -7.93
C LYS A 29 -6.92 4.79 -7.56
N GLU A 30 -7.62 5.73 -6.96
CA GLU A 30 -7.01 6.98 -6.45
C GLU A 30 -5.98 6.70 -5.36
N VAL A 31 -6.35 5.95 -4.32
CA VAL A 31 -5.44 5.59 -3.22
C VAL A 31 -4.26 4.77 -3.72
N ASN A 32 -4.48 3.82 -4.63
CA ASN A 32 -3.40 3.04 -5.23
C ASN A 32 -2.40 3.93 -6.00
N SER A 33 -2.88 4.92 -6.76
CA SER A 33 -2.00 5.86 -7.47
C SER A 33 -1.18 6.73 -6.50
N GLN A 34 -1.74 7.10 -5.35
CA GLN A 34 -0.99 7.81 -4.29
C GLN A 34 0.12 6.92 -3.72
N ILE A 35 -0.17 5.65 -3.43
CA ILE A 35 0.83 4.67 -2.97
C ILE A 35 1.97 4.54 -3.99
N GLU A 36 1.64 4.35 -5.28
CA GLU A 36 2.63 4.22 -6.35
C GLU A 36 3.56 5.44 -6.43
N LYS A 37 3.01 6.66 -6.35
CA LYS A 37 3.81 7.89 -6.35
C LYS A 37 4.78 7.93 -5.16
N ILE A 38 4.30 7.62 -3.96
CA ILE A 38 5.13 7.60 -2.75
C ILE A 38 6.26 6.57 -2.89
N LEU A 39 5.97 5.38 -3.43
CA LEU A 39 6.97 4.33 -3.66
C LEU A 39 8.02 4.73 -4.69
N ILE A 40 7.61 5.36 -5.80
CA ILE A 40 8.54 5.88 -6.81
C ILE A 40 9.46 6.94 -6.19
N GLU A 41 8.90 7.86 -5.41
CA GLU A 41 9.70 8.89 -4.73
C GLU A 41 10.63 8.29 -3.68
N LEU A 42 10.21 7.27 -2.94
CA LEU A 42 11.08 6.57 -1.98
C LEU A 42 12.25 5.89 -2.69
N LYS A 43 11.98 5.23 -3.82
CA LYS A 43 13.00 4.57 -4.65
C LYS A 43 14.01 5.57 -5.21
N SER A 44 13.56 6.67 -5.78
CA SER A 44 14.44 7.72 -6.35
C SER A 44 15.28 8.43 -5.28
N ASN A 45 14.77 8.54 -4.05
CA ASN A 45 15.50 9.10 -2.92
C ASN A 45 16.53 8.11 -2.32
N GLU A 46 16.41 6.80 -2.59
CA GLU A 46 17.36 5.79 -2.14
C GLU A 46 18.67 5.83 -2.95
N GLU A 47 18.58 6.11 -4.25
CA GLU A 47 19.77 6.24 -5.13
C GLU A 47 20.61 7.48 -4.82
N THR A 48 20.00 8.54 -4.26
CA THR A 48 20.65 9.83 -3.99
C THR A 48 21.17 9.97 -2.56
N LEU A 49 20.65 9.20 -1.61
CA LEU A 49 21.07 9.24 -0.21
C LEU A 49 21.63 7.89 0.18
N LYS A 50 22.94 7.82 0.45
CA LYS A 50 23.55 6.75 1.25
C LYS A 50 22.91 6.80 2.64
N ILE A 51 21.73 6.21 2.78
CA ILE A 51 20.94 6.25 4.00
C ILE A 51 21.77 5.58 5.09
N ASN A 52 22.03 6.33 6.15
CA ASN A 52 22.56 5.80 7.38
C ASN A 52 21.44 4.92 7.98
N LYS A 53 21.38 3.65 7.55
CA LYS A 53 20.30 2.65 7.78
C LYS A 53 20.12 2.26 9.26
N SER A 54 20.59 3.05 10.22
CA SER A 54 20.81 2.61 11.61
C SER A 54 19.84 3.18 12.65
N SER A 55 18.79 3.94 12.30
CA SER A 55 17.78 4.32 13.29
C SER A 55 16.75 3.21 13.47
N GLN A 56 16.64 2.70 14.70
CA GLN A 56 15.65 1.68 15.08
C GLN A 56 14.22 2.09 14.71
N GLU A 57 13.92 3.38 14.78
CA GLU A 57 12.65 3.96 14.39
C GLU A 57 12.31 3.74 12.91
N TYR A 58 13.30 3.86 12.01
CA TYR A 58 13.10 3.59 10.60
C TYR A 58 12.76 2.12 10.35
N ILE A 59 13.50 1.21 11.00
CA ILE A 59 13.26 -0.24 10.89
C ILE A 59 11.86 -0.60 11.39
N ASN A 60 11.44 -0.02 12.52
CA ASN A 60 10.12 -0.28 13.09
C ASN A 60 8.98 0.17 12.17
N ILE A 61 9.05 1.39 11.63
CA ILE A 61 8.04 1.90 10.69
C ILE A 61 8.01 1.06 9.41
N PHE A 62 9.18 0.71 8.88
CA PHE A 62 9.26 -0.10 7.67
C PHE A 62 8.64 -1.49 7.86
N ASN A 63 8.93 -2.16 8.97
CA ASN A 63 8.32 -3.45 9.31
C ASN A 63 6.80 -3.34 9.49
N ASN A 64 6.31 -2.26 10.09
CA ASN A 64 4.86 -2.02 10.20
C ASN A 64 4.19 -1.89 8.82
N ILE A 65 4.82 -1.18 7.89
CA ILE A 65 4.35 -1.04 6.52
C ILE A 65 4.29 -2.41 5.83
N LEU A 66 5.35 -3.23 5.93
CA LEU A 66 5.38 -4.57 5.32
C LEU A 66 4.25 -5.45 5.87
N ASN A 67 4.10 -5.51 7.20
CA ASN A 67 3.03 -6.29 7.83
C ASN A 67 1.63 -5.83 7.39
N LYS A 68 1.42 -4.52 7.21
CA LYS A 68 0.15 -4.00 6.69
C LYS A 68 -0.09 -4.38 5.24
N ILE A 69 0.94 -4.36 4.40
CA ILE A 69 0.84 -4.81 3.01
C ILE A 69 0.41 -6.27 2.97
N ASP A 70 1.08 -7.15 3.73
CA ASP A 70 0.72 -8.58 3.81
C ASP A 70 -0.74 -8.77 4.28
N MET A 71 -1.16 -8.03 5.31
CA MET A 71 -2.54 -8.08 5.79
C MET A 71 -3.54 -7.59 4.72
N LEU A 72 -3.24 -6.49 4.02
CA LEU A 72 -4.11 -5.94 3.00
C LEU A 72 -4.21 -6.87 1.78
N GLU A 73 -3.08 -7.46 1.40
CA GLU A 73 -2.98 -8.44 0.33
C GLU A 73 -3.94 -9.61 0.61
N THR A 74 -3.87 -10.21 1.79
CA THR A 74 -4.75 -11.33 2.18
C THR A 74 -6.24 -10.97 2.23
N LYS A 75 -6.60 -9.69 2.50
CA LYS A 75 -8.00 -9.23 2.50
C LYS A 75 -8.53 -8.89 1.10
N ILE A 76 -7.69 -8.33 0.24
CA ILE A 76 -8.10 -7.75 -1.05
C ILE A 76 -8.02 -8.79 -2.18
N LEU A 77 -6.98 -9.65 -2.22
CA LEU A 77 -6.82 -10.66 -3.27
C LEU A 77 -8.01 -11.60 -3.41
N PRO A 78 -8.58 -12.17 -2.33
CA PRO A 78 -9.74 -13.05 -2.44
C PRO A 78 -10.94 -12.36 -3.10
N LYS A 79 -11.19 -11.09 -2.76
CA LYS A 79 -12.27 -10.28 -3.35
C LYS A 79 -12.02 -10.01 -4.84
N ALA A 80 -10.78 -9.67 -5.21
CA ALA A 80 -10.39 -9.45 -6.61
C ALA A 80 -10.52 -10.74 -7.45
N ASN A 81 -10.09 -11.88 -6.91
CA ASN A 81 -10.20 -13.18 -7.55
C ASN A 81 -11.66 -13.60 -7.74
N LEU A 82 -12.52 -13.35 -6.74
CA LEU A 82 -13.96 -13.61 -6.82
C LEU A 82 -14.60 -12.76 -7.93
N LEU A 83 -14.33 -11.45 -7.97
CA LEU A 83 -14.82 -10.56 -9.03
C LEU A 83 -14.35 -10.99 -10.43
N ALA A 84 -13.09 -11.40 -10.56
CA ALA A 84 -12.52 -11.91 -11.80
C ALA A 84 -13.12 -13.27 -12.23
N SER A 85 -13.63 -14.06 -11.28
CA SER A 85 -14.32 -15.31 -11.61
C SER A 85 -15.69 -15.06 -12.28
N PHE A 86 -16.41 -14.01 -11.87
CA PHE A 86 -17.69 -13.63 -12.47
C PHE A 86 -17.56 -12.96 -13.85
N SER A 87 -16.44 -12.29 -14.12
CA SER A 87 -16.17 -11.75 -15.46
C SER A 87 -15.86 -12.86 -16.47
N LYS A 88 -15.24 -13.96 -16.03
CA LYS A 88 -14.97 -15.15 -16.85
C LYS A 88 -16.21 -16.01 -17.11
N SER A 89 -17.25 -15.93 -16.27
CA SER A 89 -18.50 -16.69 -16.45
C SER A 89 -19.50 -16.03 -17.41
N LYS A 90 -19.18 -14.87 -17.99
CA LYS A 90 -20.01 -14.17 -18.99
C LYS A 90 -19.66 -14.55 -20.45
N SER A 91 -18.96 -15.67 -20.66
CA SER A 91 -18.73 -16.24 -21.99
C SER A 91 -19.81 -17.22 -22.39
#